data_AF-A0A4Q2XNZ8-F1
#
_entry.id   AF-A0A4Q2XNZ8-F1
#
_cell.length_a   1.000
_cell.length_b   1.000
_cell.length_c   1.000
_cell.angle_alpha   90.00
_cell.angle_beta   90.00
_cell.angle_gamma   90.00
#
_symmetry.space_group_name_H-M   'P 1'
#
loop_
_entity.id
_entity.type
_entity.pdbx_description
1 polymer ?
#
loop_
_entity_poly.entity_id
_entity_poly.type
_entity_poly.pdbx_seq_one_letter_code
_entity_poly.pdbx_strand_id
1 'polypeptide(L)'
;MKPQIYTIRPAVFAPVMLSLTATGMAVHQSWWFLAAVPFIWLGSVCAQPNLNLVNGCLAYLAMIAGGLIMGWFRWLGLIVFAGTMSGYLLSSVEKRLRMRPLPGA
;
A
#
# COMPACT_ATOMS: atom_id res chain seq x y z
N MET A 1 4.68 -28.74 16.01
CA MET A 1 5.04 -27.32 16.17
C MET A 1 3.78 -26.58 16.60
N LYS A 2 3.76 -25.95 17.79
CA LYS A 2 2.60 -25.12 18.17
C LYS A 2 2.53 -23.90 17.25
N PRO A 3 1.35 -23.53 16.73
CA PRO A 3 1.21 -22.30 15.96
C PRO A 3 1.56 -21.12 16.85
N GLN A 4 2.68 -20.46 16.59
CA GLN A 4 2.99 -19.17 17.20
C GLN A 4 2.01 -18.15 16.62
N ILE A 5 1.07 -17.70 17.44
CA ILE A 5 0.09 -16.69 17.05
C ILE A 5 0.80 -15.33 17.16
N TYR A 6 0.74 -14.53 16.11
CA TYR A 6 1.33 -13.19 16.06
C TYR A 6 0.23 -12.14 16.05
N THR A 7 0.39 -11.07 16.84
CA THR A 7 -0.47 -9.89 16.72
C THR A 7 0.07 -8.99 15.61
N ILE A 8 -0.76 -8.75 14.59
CA ILE A 8 -0.44 -7.83 13.50
C ILE A 8 -1.19 -6.52 13.75
N ARG A 9 -0.45 -5.43 13.98
CA ARG A 9 -1.04 -4.09 14.11
C ARG A 9 -1.29 -3.50 12.73
N PRO A 10 -2.34 -2.66 12.56
CA PRO A 10 -2.55 -1.95 11.30
C PRO A 10 -1.33 -1.05 10.99
N ALA A 11 -0.99 -0.96 9.70
CA ALA A 11 0.03 -0.02 9.23
C ALA A 11 -0.61 1.37 9.14
N VAL A 12 0.01 2.34 9.79
CA VAL A 12 -0.49 3.73 9.81
C VAL A 12 0.61 4.69 9.40
N PHE A 13 1.86 4.38 9.74
CA PHE A 13 2.97 5.30 9.48
C PHE A 13 3.30 5.39 7.98
N ALA A 14 3.45 4.26 7.31
CA ALA A 14 3.73 4.19 5.87
C ALA A 14 2.66 4.88 5.00
N PRO A 15 1.34 4.57 5.12
CA PRO A 15 0.33 5.20 4.28
C PRO A 15 0.19 6.71 4.55
N VAL A 16 0.38 7.16 5.80
CA VAL A 16 0.33 8.58 6.15
C VAL A 16 1.51 9.33 5.52
N MET A 17 2.73 8.83 5.66
CA MET A 17 3.91 9.46 5.06
C MET A 17 3.81 9.51 3.54
N LEU A 18 3.33 8.44 2.90
CA LEU A 18 3.09 8.43 1.45
C LEU A 18 1.97 9.39 1.02
N SER A 19 0.92 9.54 1.84
CA SER A 19 -0.13 10.51 1.56
C SER A 19 0.40 11.94 1.66
N LEU A 20 1.22 12.24 2.67
CA LEU A 20 1.86 13.55 2.84
C LEU A 20 2.82 13.87 1.68
N THR A 21 3.62 12.90 1.23
CA THR A 21 4.48 13.11 0.06
C THR A 21 3.66 13.31 -1.21
N ALA A 22 2.58 12.55 -1.42
CA ALA A 22 1.67 12.75 -2.54
C ALA A 22 1.01 14.14 -2.50
N THR A 23 0.58 14.62 -1.33
CA THR A 23 0.04 15.98 -1.16
C THR A 23 1.11 17.04 -1.42
N GLY A 24 2.34 16.85 -0.95
CA GLY A 24 3.46 17.76 -1.25
C GLY A 24 3.76 17.84 -2.75
N MET A 25 3.79 16.71 -3.44
CA MET A 25 3.95 16.66 -4.90
C MET A 25 2.75 17.27 -5.63
N ALA A 26 1.56 17.22 -5.05
CA ALA A 26 0.39 17.86 -5.62
C ALA A 26 0.52 19.39 -5.67
N VAL A 27 1.15 19.99 -4.65
CA VAL A 27 1.40 21.44 -4.61
C VAL A 27 2.53 21.84 -5.56
N HIS A 28 3.59 21.03 -5.66
CA HIS A 28 4.79 21.38 -6.44
C HIS A 28 4.70 21.04 -7.93
N GLN A 29 4.05 19.93 -8.30
CA GLN A 29 4.07 19.44 -9.68
C GLN A 29 2.68 19.47 -10.30
N SER A 30 1.71 18.79 -9.68
CA SER A 30 0.37 18.69 -10.28
C SER A 30 -0.68 18.14 -9.33
N TRP A 31 -1.89 18.72 -9.33
CA TRP A 31 -3.00 18.23 -8.52
C TRP A 31 -3.39 16.76 -8.77
N TRP A 32 -3.00 16.19 -9.91
CA TRP A 32 -3.18 14.77 -10.21
C TRP A 32 -2.54 13.82 -9.18
N PHE A 33 -1.49 14.25 -8.46
CA PHE A 33 -0.89 13.45 -7.39
C PHE A 33 -1.85 13.17 -6.22
N LEU A 34 -2.89 13.98 -6.03
CA LEU A 34 -3.94 13.68 -5.05
C LEU A 34 -4.72 12.42 -5.38
N ALA A 35 -4.79 12.04 -6.66
CA ALA A 35 -5.40 10.79 -7.07
C ALA A 35 -4.65 9.57 -6.51
N ALA A 36 -3.37 9.68 -6.14
CA ALA A 36 -2.60 8.58 -5.55
C ALA A 36 -3.09 8.20 -4.15
N VAL A 37 -3.61 9.16 -3.38
CA VAL A 37 -3.97 9.01 -1.98
C VAL A 37 -4.91 7.82 -1.74
N PRO A 38 -6.07 7.69 -2.40
CA PRO A 38 -6.95 6.53 -2.20
C PRO A 38 -6.26 5.20 -2.53
N PHE A 39 -5.39 5.17 -3.55
CA PHE A 39 -4.67 3.96 -3.96
C PHE A 39 -3.56 3.56 -2.98
N ILE A 40 -2.88 4.54 -2.37
CA ILE A 40 -1.93 4.31 -1.27
C ILE A 40 -2.63 3.62 -0.10
N TRP A 41 -3.79 4.13 0.30
CA TRP A 41 -4.58 3.55 1.39
C TRP A 41 -5.14 2.18 1.03
N LEU A 42 -5.62 1.98 -0.20
CA LEU A 42 -6.04 0.67 -0.71
C LEU A 42 -4.89 -0.35 -0.60
N GLY A 43 -3.69 0.02 -1.05
CA GLY A 43 -2.50 -0.80 -0.90
C GLY A 43 -2.19 -1.14 0.57
N SER A 44 -2.27 -0.15 1.47
CA SER A 44 -2.02 -0.35 2.90
C SER A 44 -3.00 -1.29 3.59
N VAL A 45 -4.29 -1.16 3.28
CA VAL A 45 -5.36 -2.01 3.83
C VAL A 45 -5.16 -3.45 3.40
N CYS A 46 -4.85 -3.68 2.12
CA CYS A 46 -4.56 -5.01 1.58
C CYS A 46 -3.20 -5.57 2.02
N ALA A 47 -2.29 -4.72 2.50
CA ALA A 47 -0.95 -5.16 2.87
C ALA A 47 -1.00 -6.17 4.01
N GLN A 48 -0.36 -7.32 3.82
CA GLN A 48 -0.16 -8.29 4.87
C GLN A 48 1.31 -8.66 5.01
N PRO A 49 1.77 -9.01 6.22
CA PRO A 49 3.16 -9.38 6.43
C PRO A 49 3.54 -10.63 5.61
N ASN A 50 2.63 -11.56 5.36
CA ASN A 50 2.94 -12.74 4.56
C ASN A 50 2.87 -12.52 3.04
N LEU A 51 2.60 -11.30 2.56
CA LEU A 51 2.43 -11.00 1.12
C LEU A 51 1.47 -11.98 0.42
N ASN A 52 0.46 -12.46 1.16
CA ASN A 52 -0.42 -13.51 0.69
C ASN A 52 -1.28 -12.99 -0.48
N LEU A 53 -1.31 -13.74 -1.58
CA LEU A 53 -1.99 -13.37 -2.80
C LEU A 53 -3.48 -13.07 -2.57
N VAL A 54 -4.15 -13.86 -1.72
CA VAL A 54 -5.59 -13.70 -1.42
C VAL A 54 -5.87 -12.34 -0.78
N ASN A 55 -5.03 -11.93 0.17
CA ASN A 55 -5.24 -10.70 0.93
C ASN A 55 -4.72 -9.47 0.16
N GLY A 56 -3.72 -9.67 -0.71
CA GLY A 56 -3.22 -8.67 -1.64
C GLY A 56 -4.00 -8.58 -2.95
N CYS A 57 -4.97 -9.45 -3.22
CA CYS A 57 -5.62 -9.60 -4.53
C CYS A 57 -6.17 -8.28 -5.07
N LEU A 58 -6.89 -7.52 -4.23
CA LEU A 58 -7.43 -6.22 -4.61
C LEU A 58 -6.32 -5.21 -4.94
N ALA A 59 -5.21 -5.21 -4.20
CA ALA A 59 -4.06 -4.36 -4.48
C ALA A 59 -3.36 -4.78 -5.79
N TYR A 60 -3.22 -6.07 -6.07
CA TYR A 60 -2.67 -6.55 -7.34
C TYR A 60 -3.56 -6.19 -8.53
N LEU A 61 -4.88 -6.33 -8.40
CA LEU A 61 -5.83 -5.89 -9.44
C LEU A 61 -5.74 -4.38 -9.69
N ALA A 62 -5.62 -3.58 -8.63
CA ALA A 62 -5.43 -2.13 -8.76
C ALA A 62 -4.08 -1.78 -9.41
N MET A 63 -3.00 -2.52 -9.11
CA MET A 63 -1.72 -2.37 -9.82
C MET A 63 -1.85 -2.74 -11.30
N ILE A 64 -2.44 -3.89 -11.63
CA ILE A 64 -2.65 -4.31 -13.03
C ILE A 64 -3.51 -3.28 -13.77
N ALA A 65 -4.60 -2.82 -13.17
CA ALA A 65 -5.47 -1.78 -13.73
C ALA A 65 -4.69 -0.48 -13.96
N GLY A 66 -3.88 -0.03 -12.98
CA GLY A 66 -3.00 1.13 -13.15
C GLY A 66 -2.02 0.96 -14.31
N GLY A 67 -1.40 -0.22 -14.44
CA GLY A 67 -0.53 -0.57 -15.55
C GLY A 67 -1.23 -0.55 -16.91
N LEU A 68 -2.46 -1.07 -17.00
CA LEU A 68 -3.27 -1.02 -18.22
C LEU A 68 -3.64 0.44 -18.56
N ILE A 69 -4.02 1.23 -17.57
CA ILE A 69 -4.36 2.66 -17.74
C ILE A 69 -3.15 3.44 -18.25
N MET A 70 -1.90 3.06 -17.91
CA MET A 70 -0.71 3.74 -18.44
C MET A 70 -0.64 3.72 -19.98
N GLY A 71 -1.25 2.73 -20.63
CA GLY A 71 -1.31 2.64 -22.09
C GLY A 71 -2.07 3.78 -22.76
N TRP A 72 -3.06 4.37 -22.07
CA TRP A 72 -3.86 5.49 -22.58
C TRP A 72 -3.60 6.80 -21.83
N PHE A 73 -3.47 6.73 -20.50
CA PHE A 73 -3.26 7.88 -19.62
C PHE A 73 -2.02 7.66 -18.76
N ARG A 74 -0.84 7.87 -19.36
CA ARG A 74 0.46 7.53 -18.77
C ARG A 74 0.62 8.02 -17.32
N TRP A 75 0.33 9.29 -17.05
CA TRP A 75 0.50 9.87 -15.72
C TRP A 75 -0.49 9.33 -14.70
N LEU A 76 -1.76 9.20 -15.07
CA LEU A 76 -2.80 8.71 -14.16
C LEU A 76 -2.59 7.24 -13.83
N GLY A 77 -2.27 6.42 -14.84
CA GLY A 77 -1.92 5.01 -14.65
C GLY A 77 -0.70 4.84 -13.75
N LEU A 78 0.34 5.67 -13.94
CA LEU A 78 1.55 5.66 -13.11
C LEU A 78 1.23 6.01 -11.65
N ILE A 79 0.40 7.01 -11.42
CA ILE A 79 -0.02 7.43 -10.07
C ILE A 79 -0.80 6.31 -9.36
N VAL A 80 -1.73 5.67 -10.06
CA VAL A 80 -2.51 4.53 -9.53
C VAL A 80 -1.59 3.36 -9.19
N PHE A 81 -0.72 2.97 -10.14
CA PHE A 81 0.21 1.87 -9.98
C PHE A 81 1.20 2.12 -8.84
N ALA A 82 1.92 3.24 -8.89
CA ALA A 82 2.95 3.59 -7.93
C ALA A 82 2.35 3.85 -6.53
N GLY A 83 1.19 4.49 -6.45
CA GLY A 83 0.47 4.70 -5.19
C GLY A 83 0.08 3.38 -4.53
N THR A 84 -0.57 2.49 -5.29
CA THR A 84 -0.95 1.16 -4.78
C THR A 84 0.26 0.32 -4.40
N MET A 85 1.28 0.28 -5.24
CA MET A 85 2.50 -0.51 -5.04
C MET A 85 3.28 -0.04 -3.81
N SER A 86 3.55 1.26 -3.71
CA SER A 86 4.27 1.83 -2.55
C SER A 86 3.48 1.66 -1.25
N GLY A 87 2.17 1.92 -1.28
CA GLY A 87 1.27 1.71 -0.15
C GLY A 87 1.26 0.26 0.33
N TYR A 88 1.19 -0.70 -0.59
CA TYR A 88 1.19 -2.13 -0.28
C TYR A 88 2.54 -2.60 0.29
N LEU A 89 3.65 -2.29 -0.40
CA LEU A 89 4.97 -2.77 -0.01
C LEU A 89 5.43 -2.14 1.32
N LEU A 90 5.37 -0.82 1.47
CA LEU A 90 5.83 -0.16 2.69
C LEU A 90 4.97 -0.51 3.90
N SER A 91 3.66 -0.67 3.73
CA SER A 91 2.78 -1.12 4.81
C SER A 91 3.00 -2.58 5.18
N SER A 92 3.39 -3.43 4.22
CA SER A 92 3.76 -4.82 4.50
C SER A 92 5.04 -4.89 5.34
N VAL A 93 6.03 -4.03 5.04
CA VAL A 93 7.28 -3.89 5.80
C VAL A 93 6.99 -3.35 7.20
N GLU A 94 6.16 -2.30 7.33
CA GLU A 94 5.75 -1.78 8.64
C GLU A 94 5.08 -2.86 9.50
N LYS A 95 4.16 -3.64 8.92
CA LYS A 95 3.49 -4.75 9.59
C LYS A 95 4.48 -5.84 10.01
N ARG A 96 5.47 -6.17 9.19
CA ARG A 96 6.55 -7.12 9.52
C ARG A 96 7.45 -6.60 10.64
N LEU A 97 7.79 -5.32 10.66
CA LEU A 97 8.66 -4.76 11.69
C LEU A 97 7.94 -4.63 13.05
N ARG A 98 6.62 -4.45 13.02
CA ARG A 98 5.79 -4.28 14.22
C ARG A 98 5.13 -5.57 14.72
N MET A 99 5.29 -6.68 13.99
CA MET A 99 4.73 -7.97 14.42
C MET A 99 5.40 -8.40 15.74
N ARG A 100 4.60 -8.76 16.72
CA ARG A 100 5.09 -9.30 17.99
C ARG A 100 4.45 -10.65 18.26
N PRO A 101 5.21 -11.63 18.78
CA PRO A 101 4.63 -12.88 19.23
C PRO A 101 3.67 -12.61 20.38
N LEU A 102 2.52 -13.28 20.40
CA LEU A 102 1.59 -13.18 21.54
C LEU A 102 2.24 -13.84 22.76
N PRO A 103 2.43 -13.13 23.88
CA PRO A 103 2.87 -13.75 25.12
C PRO A 103 1.75 -14.68 25.63
N GLY A 104 1.96 -16.00 25.54
CA GLY A 104 1.04 -17.01 26.11
C GLY A 104 0.54 -18.13 25.18
N ALA A 105 1.11 -18.32 23.98
CA ALA A 105 0.80 -19.46 23.09
C ALA A 105 1.74 -20.68 23.31
#